data_AF-A0A0F9QNB6-F1
#
_entry.id   AF-A0A0F9QNB6-F1
#
_cell.length_a   1.000
_cell.length_b   1.000
_cell.length_c   1.000
_cell.angle_alpha   90.00
_cell.angle_beta   90.00
_cell.angle_gamma   90.00
#
_symmetry.space_group_name_H-M   'P 1'
#
loop_
_entity.id
_entity.type
_entity.pdbx_description
1 polymer ?
#
loop_
_entity_poly.entity_id
_entity_poly.type
_entity_poly.pdbx_seq_one_letter_code
_entity_poly.pdbx_strand_id
1 'polypeptide(L)'
;MAKVYFVASTVIALPSRDTGVVAALARVHPSRISKSKGRASLDRREPILLVNTANGGSTLRFALGAGSMDIKSPSAIALDYDAADALGVRLGDSNVAIEVRKASYLRILGFYLTHPDWGYRLATHMGLGGLIFGIIGVVLGTASFLW
;
A
#
# COMPACT_ATOMS: atom_id res chain seq x y z
N MET A 1 -16.42 5.22 1.03
CA MET A 1 -15.27 5.95 0.45
C MET A 1 -14.06 5.77 1.36
N ALA A 2 -12.90 5.42 0.82
CA ALA A 2 -11.67 5.30 1.62
C ALA A 2 -11.21 6.69 2.07
N LYS A 3 -10.75 6.82 3.32
CA LYS A 3 -10.25 8.09 3.87
C LYS A 3 -9.02 8.54 3.08
N VAL A 4 -9.09 9.71 2.45
CA VAL A 4 -7.95 10.38 1.81
C VAL A 4 -7.14 11.07 2.91
N TYR A 5 -5.84 10.83 2.95
CA TYR A 5 -4.94 11.49 3.89
C TYR A 5 -4.47 12.84 3.35
N PHE A 6 -3.97 12.84 2.10
CA PHE A 6 -3.54 14.05 1.39
C PHE A 6 -3.39 13.76 -0.10
N VAL A 7 -3.23 14.84 -0.88
CA VAL A 7 -2.88 14.78 -2.31
C VAL A 7 -1.41 15.19 -2.44
N ALA A 8 -0.60 14.34 -3.06
CA ALA A 8 0.78 14.64 -3.38
C ALA A 8 0.84 15.34 -4.75
N SER A 9 1.59 16.45 -4.81
CA SER A 9 1.82 17.25 -6.01
C SER A 9 3.10 16.85 -6.76
N THR A 10 4.07 16.32 -6.01
CA THR A 10 5.45 16.17 -6.47
C THR A 10 5.94 14.76 -6.19
N VAL A 11 6.56 14.13 -7.17
CA VAL A 11 7.10 12.77 -7.08
C VAL A 11 8.62 12.83 -7.08
N ILE A 12 9.23 12.25 -6.06
CA ILE A 12 10.69 12.15 -5.91
C ILE A 12 11.09 10.67 -6.10
N ALA A 13 12.28 10.40 -6.64
CA ALA A 13 12.78 9.04 -6.71
C ALA A 13 13.22 8.53 -5.33
N LEU A 14 12.82 7.30 -4.97
CA LEU A 14 13.39 6.62 -3.81
C LEU A 14 14.86 6.23 -4.06
N PRO A 15 15.72 6.29 -3.03
CA PRO A 15 17.09 5.81 -3.10
C PRO A 15 17.13 4.30 -3.25
N SER A 16 18.15 3.78 -3.93
CA SER A 16 18.28 2.36 -4.30
C SER A 16 18.18 1.38 -3.13
N ARG A 17 18.46 1.83 -1.90
CA ARG A 17 18.34 1.02 -0.67
C ARG A 17 16.88 0.70 -0.31
N ASP A 18 15.96 1.59 -0.62
CA ASP A 18 14.55 1.49 -0.28
C ASP A 18 13.68 1.13 -1.50
N THR A 19 14.27 1.05 -2.69
CA THR A 19 13.59 0.60 -3.91
C THR A 19 13.48 -0.91 -3.94
N GLY A 20 12.41 -1.40 -4.58
CA GLY A 20 12.25 -2.80 -4.91
C GLY A 20 10.86 -3.32 -4.56
N VAL A 21 10.49 -4.36 -5.29
CA VAL A 21 9.20 -5.04 -5.23
C VAL A 21 8.85 -5.49 -3.80
N VAL A 22 9.85 -6.02 -3.07
CA VAL A 22 9.67 -6.57 -1.72
C VAL A 22 9.43 -5.46 -0.68
N ALA A 23 10.11 -4.32 -0.82
CA ALA A 23 10.00 -3.24 0.15
C ALA A 23 8.65 -2.52 0.02
N ALA A 24 8.17 -2.36 -1.23
CA ALA A 24 6.90 -1.71 -1.56
C ALA A 24 6.68 -0.39 -0.80
N LEU A 25 7.72 0.42 -0.63
CA LEU A 25 7.70 1.61 0.22
C LEU A 25 7.25 2.86 -0.54
N ALA A 26 6.63 3.78 0.19
CA ALA A 26 6.44 5.16 -0.24
C ALA A 26 6.86 6.08 0.92
N ARG A 27 7.84 6.95 0.67
CA ARG A 27 8.33 7.88 1.69
C ARG A 27 7.61 9.22 1.59
N VAL A 28 7.13 9.71 2.73
CA VAL A 28 6.38 10.97 2.82
C VAL A 28 7.04 11.92 3.80
N HIS A 29 6.70 13.20 3.69
CA HIS A 29 7.19 14.22 4.61
C HIS A 29 6.89 13.86 6.08
N PRO A 30 7.82 14.09 7.03
CA PRO A 30 7.64 13.68 8.43
C PRO A 30 6.39 14.24 9.09
N SER A 31 5.93 15.44 8.70
CA SER A 31 4.68 16.04 9.22
C SER A 31 3.42 15.24 8.89
N ARG A 32 3.46 14.37 7.87
CA ARG A 32 2.34 13.50 7.50
C ARG A 32 2.31 12.20 8.29
N ILE A 33 3.32 11.92 9.11
CA ILE A 33 3.41 10.70 9.90
C ILE A 33 3.19 10.97 11.38
N SER A 34 2.26 10.22 11.96
CA SER A 34 2.05 10.22 13.40
C SER A 34 3.08 9.35 14.11
N LYS A 35 3.53 9.79 15.30
CA LYS A 35 4.23 8.94 16.26
C LYS A 35 3.29 8.11 17.12
N SER A 36 2.01 8.49 17.20
CA SER A 36 0.98 7.83 18.00
C SER A 36 -0.24 7.50 17.15
N LYS A 37 -0.79 6.29 17.32
CA LYS A 37 -2.00 5.85 16.59
C LYS A 37 -3.16 6.79 16.93
N GLY A 38 -3.83 7.34 15.91
CA GLY A 38 -5.14 7.96 16.11
C GLY A 38 -5.29 9.46 15.81
N ARG A 39 -4.51 10.04 14.89
CA ARG A 39 -4.85 11.36 14.32
C ARG A 39 -4.92 11.31 12.80
N ALA A 40 -5.35 12.39 12.16
CA ALA A 40 -5.53 12.52 10.71
C ALA A 40 -4.24 12.35 9.86
N SER A 41 -3.17 11.83 10.45
CA SER A 41 -1.87 11.52 9.89
C SER A 41 -1.71 10.01 9.67
N LEU A 42 -0.74 9.65 8.82
CA LEU A 42 -0.39 8.26 8.52
C LEU A 42 0.38 7.63 9.67
N ASP A 43 0.05 6.39 10.02
CA ASP A 43 0.91 5.61 10.90
C ASP A 43 2.13 5.07 10.14
N ARG A 44 3.25 4.88 10.85
CA ARG A 44 4.45 4.31 10.25
C ARG A 44 4.18 2.87 9.80
N ARG A 45 4.53 2.56 8.55
CA ARG A 45 4.23 1.27 7.86
C ARG A 45 2.75 0.99 7.67
N GLU A 46 1.90 2.02 7.68
CA GLU A 46 0.50 1.83 7.29
C GLU A 46 0.40 1.56 5.78
N PRO A 47 -0.38 0.55 5.35
CA PRO A 47 -0.63 0.30 3.95
C PRO A 47 -1.51 1.42 3.36
N ILE A 48 -0.97 2.09 2.35
CA ILE A 48 -1.61 3.16 1.62
C ILE A 48 -1.87 2.75 0.18
N LEU A 49 -3.00 3.20 -0.35
CA LEU A 49 -3.33 3.11 -1.76
C LEU A 49 -3.02 4.47 -2.39
N LEU A 50 -2.10 4.48 -3.33
CA LEU A 50 -1.81 5.62 -4.17
C LEU A 50 -2.70 5.53 -5.39
N VAL A 51 -3.39 6.61 -5.72
CA VAL A 51 -4.26 6.69 -6.89
C VAL A 51 -3.93 7.97 -7.65
N ASN A 52 -3.55 7.84 -8.90
CA ASN A 52 -3.43 8.99 -9.79
C ASN A 52 -4.83 9.37 -10.31
N THR A 53 -5.27 10.59 -10.03
CA THR A 53 -6.62 11.04 -10.44
C THR A 53 -6.75 11.30 -11.93
N ALA A 54 -5.64 11.50 -12.65
CA ALA A 54 -5.66 11.81 -14.07
C ALA A 54 -5.95 10.57 -14.94
N ASN A 55 -5.38 9.42 -14.59
CA ASN A 55 -5.50 8.18 -15.37
C ASN A 55 -6.19 7.03 -14.61
N GLY A 56 -6.47 7.19 -13.31
CA GLY A 56 -7.03 6.15 -12.46
C GLY A 56 -6.05 5.04 -12.07
N GLY A 57 -4.77 5.15 -12.46
CA GLY A 57 -3.70 4.23 -12.09
C GLY A 57 -3.57 4.16 -10.57
N SER A 58 -3.35 2.97 -10.03
CA SER A 58 -3.25 2.79 -8.58
C SER A 58 -2.26 1.71 -8.19
N THR A 59 -1.57 1.95 -7.07
CA THR A 59 -0.62 1.00 -6.49
C THR A 59 -0.71 1.02 -4.97
N LEU A 60 -0.48 -0.13 -4.35
CA LEU A 60 -0.41 -0.26 -2.90
C LEU A 60 1.04 -0.12 -2.45
N ARG A 61 1.27 0.67 -1.40
CA ARG A 61 2.60 0.89 -0.81
C ARG A 61 2.51 1.05 0.70
N PHE A 62 3.62 0.93 1.41
CA PHE A 62 3.70 1.18 2.84
C PHE A 62 4.26 2.57 3.11
N ALA A 63 3.52 3.37 3.88
CA ALA A 63 3.91 4.71 4.24
C ALA A 63 5.09 4.70 5.22
N LEU A 64 6.15 5.43 4.90
CA LEU A 64 7.30 5.61 5.78
C LEU A 64 7.77 7.06 5.77
N GLY A 65 8.44 7.50 6.83
CA GLY A 65 8.92 8.89 6.90
C GLY A 65 10.06 9.15 5.93
N ALA A 66 10.34 10.42 5.68
CA ALA A 66 11.46 10.85 4.84
C ALA A 66 12.79 10.18 5.24
N GLY A 67 13.01 9.92 6.55
CA GLY A 67 14.20 9.23 7.03
C GLY A 67 15.45 10.07 6.77
N SER A 68 16.38 9.56 5.97
CA SER A 68 17.59 10.27 5.53
C SER A 68 17.41 11.07 4.24
N MET A 69 16.21 11.09 3.65
CA MET A 69 15.93 11.90 2.46
C MET A 69 15.45 13.29 2.83
N ASP A 70 15.86 14.28 2.05
CA ASP A 70 15.41 15.65 2.16
C ASP A 70 14.11 15.87 1.36
N ILE A 71 12.97 15.46 1.92
CA ILE A 71 11.66 15.81 1.39
C ILE A 71 11.31 17.20 1.94
N LYS A 72 11.46 18.24 1.12
CA LYS A 72 11.23 19.64 1.55
C LYS A 72 9.76 20.04 1.62
N SER A 73 8.91 19.44 0.78
CA SER A 73 7.48 19.79 0.72
C SER A 73 6.60 18.76 1.42
N PRO A 74 5.61 19.19 2.22
CA PRO A 74 4.56 18.31 2.77
C PRO A 74 3.65 17.65 1.73
N SER A 75 3.71 18.10 0.47
CA SER A 75 2.98 17.55 -0.68
C SER A 75 3.88 16.69 -1.58
N ALA A 76 5.15 16.49 -1.22
CA ALA A 76 6.03 15.59 -1.96
C ALA A 76 5.95 14.16 -1.43
N ILE A 77 5.99 13.20 -2.36
CA ILE A 77 6.06 11.77 -2.07
C ILE A 77 7.22 11.17 -2.84
N ALA A 78 8.00 10.32 -2.21
CA ALA A 78 9.03 9.56 -2.91
C ALA A 78 8.50 8.17 -3.25
N LEU A 79 8.65 7.80 -4.53
CA LEU A 79 8.19 6.55 -5.14
C LEU A 79 9.33 5.85 -5.86
N ASP A 80 9.28 4.53 -5.88
CA ASP A 80 10.17 3.71 -6.69
C ASP A 80 9.69 3.69 -8.15
N TYR A 81 10.54 3.18 -9.03
CA TYR A 81 10.25 3.12 -10.46
C TYR A 81 8.95 2.35 -10.75
N ASP A 82 8.76 1.18 -10.12
CA ASP A 82 7.59 0.35 -10.35
C ASP A 82 6.28 1.02 -9.90
N ALA A 83 6.30 1.80 -8.80
CA ALA A 83 5.12 2.58 -8.41
C ALA A 83 4.86 3.72 -9.39
N ALA A 84 5.91 4.40 -9.84
CA ALA A 84 5.79 5.50 -10.78
C ALA A 84 5.21 5.01 -12.11
N ASP A 85 5.66 3.86 -12.61
CA ASP A 85 5.13 3.19 -13.79
C ASP A 85 3.66 2.76 -13.60
N ALA A 86 3.33 2.10 -12.49
CA ALA A 86 1.95 1.71 -12.18
C ALA A 86 0.98 2.90 -12.03
N LEU A 87 1.49 4.07 -11.62
CA LEU A 87 0.74 5.31 -11.54
C LEU A 87 0.77 6.10 -12.86
N GLY A 88 1.59 5.71 -13.82
CA GLY A 88 1.80 6.40 -15.10
C GLY A 88 2.43 7.79 -14.93
N VAL A 89 3.34 7.95 -13.96
CA VAL A 89 3.97 9.23 -13.62
C VAL A 89 5.49 9.15 -13.78
N ARG A 90 6.14 10.27 -14.08
CA ARG A 90 7.60 10.33 -14.16
C ARG A 90 8.20 10.72 -12.81
N LEU A 91 9.32 10.09 -12.46
CA LEU A 91 10.08 10.48 -11.27
C LEU A 91 10.65 11.90 -11.47
N GLY A 92 10.50 12.77 -10.47
CA GLY A 92 10.89 14.18 -10.55
C GLY A 92 9.78 15.11 -11.05
N ASP A 93 8.61 14.58 -11.43
CA ASP A 93 7.49 15.41 -11.87
C ASP A 93 6.88 16.18 -10.69
N SER A 94 6.52 17.44 -10.95
CA SER A 94 6.06 18.40 -9.94
C SER A 94 4.60 18.83 -10.13
N ASN A 95 3.91 18.30 -11.15
CA ASN A 95 2.52 18.63 -11.46
C ASN A 95 1.63 17.38 -11.53
N VAL A 96 1.71 16.54 -10.51
CA VAL A 96 0.95 15.28 -10.44
C VAL A 96 -0.12 15.40 -9.35
N ALA A 97 -1.31 14.82 -9.55
CA ALA A 97 -2.33 14.73 -8.51
C ALA A 97 -2.46 13.27 -8.04
N ILE A 98 -1.60 12.87 -7.10
CA ILE A 98 -1.65 11.52 -6.51
C ILE A 98 -2.38 11.58 -5.18
N GLU A 99 -3.55 10.96 -5.12
CA GLU A 99 -4.25 10.79 -3.86
C GLU A 99 -3.64 9.66 -3.03
N VAL A 100 -3.30 9.99 -1.78
CA VAL A 100 -2.84 9.02 -0.79
C VAL A 100 -4.02 8.64 0.09
N ARG A 101 -4.52 7.41 -0.08
CA ARG A 101 -5.69 6.90 0.63
C ARG A 101 -5.31 5.75 1.55
N LYS A 102 -6.11 5.52 2.59
CA LYS A 102 -5.99 4.28 3.38
C LYS A 102 -6.35 3.07 2.52
N ALA A 103 -5.50 2.04 2.50
CA ALA A 103 -5.82 0.80 1.82
C ALA A 103 -6.88 0.01 2.61
N SER A 104 -7.90 -0.50 1.91
CA SER A 104 -8.88 -1.42 2.51
C SER A 104 -8.29 -2.82 2.63
N TYR A 105 -8.70 -3.59 3.63
CA TYR A 105 -8.26 -4.98 3.82
C TYR A 105 -8.47 -5.85 2.57
N LEU A 106 -9.59 -5.66 1.85
CA LEU A 106 -9.85 -6.39 0.60
C LEU A 106 -8.84 -6.04 -0.50
N ARG A 107 -8.42 -4.77 -0.58
CA ARG A 107 -7.40 -4.32 -1.53
C ARG A 107 -6.02 -4.83 -1.15
N ILE A 108 -5.72 -4.88 0.14
CA ILE A 108 -4.48 -5.48 0.66
C ILE A 108 -4.43 -6.96 0.29
N LEU A 109 -5.50 -7.71 0.55
CA LEU A 109 -5.59 -9.13 0.22
C LEU A 109 -5.44 -9.35 -1.30
N GLY A 110 -6.17 -8.59 -2.11
CA GLY A 110 -6.06 -8.66 -3.57
C GLY A 110 -4.64 -8.40 -4.07
N PHE A 111 -3.96 -7.40 -3.50
CA PHE A 111 -2.58 -7.09 -3.82
C PHE A 111 -1.62 -8.24 -3.49
N TYR A 112 -1.81 -8.93 -2.37
CA TYR A 112 -1.00 -10.10 -2.01
C TYR A 112 -1.31 -11.34 -2.85
N LEU A 113 -2.56 -11.50 -3.30
CA LEU A 113 -2.96 -12.58 -4.21
C LEU A 113 -2.32 -12.43 -5.59
N THR A 114 -2.18 -11.21 -6.09
CA THR A 114 -1.52 -10.91 -7.37
C THR A 114 -0.10 -10.40 -7.20
N HIS A 115 0.54 -10.68 -6.06
CA HIS A 115 1.86 -10.15 -5.79
C HIS A 115 2.86 -10.70 -6.84
N PRO A 116 3.76 -9.85 -7.37
CA PRO A 116 4.75 -10.27 -8.37
C PRO A 116 5.72 -11.34 -7.84
N ASP A 117 6.04 -11.31 -6.55
CA ASP A 117 6.86 -12.35 -5.93
C ASP A 117 6.04 -13.62 -5.66
N TRP A 118 6.55 -14.74 -6.17
CA TRP A 118 5.91 -16.05 -6.07
C TRP A 118 5.73 -16.52 -4.63
N GLY A 119 6.68 -16.25 -3.74
CA GLY A 119 6.65 -16.71 -2.35
C GLY A 119 5.48 -16.10 -1.58
N TYR A 120 5.31 -14.78 -1.67
CA TYR A 120 4.19 -14.09 -1.04
C TYR A 120 2.85 -14.52 -1.63
N ARG A 121 2.78 -14.71 -2.95
CA ARG A 121 1.57 -15.19 -3.62
C ARG A 121 1.18 -16.58 -3.13
N LEU A 122 2.13 -17.52 -3.13
CA LEU A 122 1.91 -18.90 -2.69
C LEU A 122 1.46 -18.95 -1.24
N ALA A 123 2.13 -18.24 -0.33
CA ALA A 123 1.75 -18.17 1.07
C ALA A 123 0.33 -17.64 1.26
N THR A 124 -0.06 -16.61 0.49
CA THR A 124 -1.41 -16.03 0.56
C THR A 124 -2.46 -17.01 0.05
N HIS A 125 -2.20 -17.72 -1.05
CA HIS A 125 -3.11 -18.76 -1.55
C HIS A 125 -3.25 -19.93 -0.58
N MET A 126 -2.16 -20.38 0.05
CA MET A 126 -2.19 -21.45 1.05
C MET A 126 -2.98 -21.04 2.29
N GLY A 127 -2.76 -19.80 2.78
CA GLY A 127 -3.54 -19.25 3.88
C GLY A 127 -5.04 -19.15 3.56
N LEU A 128 -5.39 -18.69 2.35
CA LEU A 128 -6.77 -18.61 1.90
C LEU A 128 -7.40 -19.99 1.72
N GLY A 129 -6.66 -20.95 1.15
CA GLY A 129 -7.10 -22.33 1.03
C GLY A 129 -7.36 -22.98 2.39
N GLY A 130 -6.45 -22.80 3.35
CA GLY A 130 -6.62 -23.28 4.72
C GLY A 130 -7.84 -22.68 5.41
N LEU A 131 -8.12 -21.39 5.21
CA LEU A 131 -9.34 -20.74 5.71
C LEU A 131 -10.60 -21.38 5.13
N ILE A 132 -10.64 -21.61 3.82
CA ILE A 132 -11.78 -22.25 3.14
C ILE A 132 -12.00 -23.67 3.68
N PHE A 133 -10.94 -24.48 3.76
CA PHE A 133 -11.03 -25.82 4.33
C PHE A 133 -11.47 -25.82 5.79
N GLY A 134 -11.01 -24.86 6.59
CA GLY A 134 -11.46 -24.67 7.97
C GLY A 134 -12.96 -24.38 8.06
N ILE A 135 -13.47 -23.47 7.22
CA ILE A 135 -14.92 -23.16 7.16
C ILE A 135 -15.72 -24.40 6.76
N ILE A 136 -15.28 -25.14 5.74
CA ILE A 136 -15.93 -26.39 5.31
C ILE A 136 -15.95 -27.39 6.47
N GLY A 137 -14.84 -27.56 7.18
CA GLY A 137 -14.73 -28.46 8.33
C GLY A 137 -15.69 -28.08 9.46
N VAL A 138 -15.82 -26.78 9.78
CA VAL A 138 -16.77 -26.30 10.79
C VAL A 138 -18.21 -26.58 10.37
N VAL A 139 -18.56 -26.30 9.11
CA VAL A 139 -19.93 -26.53 8.59
C VAL A 139 -20.28 -28.02 8.59
N LEU A 140 -19.38 -28.88 8.14
CA LEU A 140 -19.60 -30.33 8.16
C LEU A 140 -19.66 -30.87 9.59
N GLY A 141 -18.80 -30.35 10.48
CA GLY A 141 -18.79 -30.73 11.88
C GLY A 141 -20.09 -30.35 12.59
N THR A 142 -20.58 -29.12 12.44
CA THR A 142 -21.84 -28.69 13.06
C THR A 142 -23.05 -29.42 12.47
N ALA A 143 -23.06 -29.66 11.15
CA ALA A 143 -24.10 -30.48 10.51
C ALA A 143 -24.15 -31.90 11.08
N SER A 144 -23.00 -32.50 11.38
CA SER A 144 -22.92 -33.83 12.00
C SER A 144 -23.43 -33.89 13.44
N PHE A 145 -23.53 -32.77 14.16
CA PHE A 145 -24.12 -32.72 15.50
C PHE A 145 -25.63 -32.43 15.48
N LEU A 146 -26.14 -31.92 14.37
CA LEU A 146 -27.55 -31.57 14.17
C LEU A 146 -28.38 -32.70 13.54
N TRP A 147 -27.71 -33.76 13.08
CA TRP A 147 -28.29 -34.96 12.47
C TRP A 147 -28.03 -36.17 13.37
#